data_AF-A0A7S1GK80-F1
#
_entry.id   AF-A0A7S1GK80-F1
#
_cell.length_a   1.000
_cell.length_b   1.000
_cell.length_c   1.000
_cell.angle_alpha   90.00
_cell.angle_beta   90.00
_cell.angle_gamma   90.00
#
_symmetry.space_group_name_H-M   'P 1'
#
loop_
_entity.id
_entity.type
_entity.pdbx_description
1 polymer ?
#
loop_
_entity_poly.entity_id
_entity_poly.type
_entity_poly.pdbx_seq_one_letter_code
_entity_poly.pdbx_strand_id
1 'polypeptide(L)'
;KRVKRAICYPPYISGIYHSVSNMKFDHFGACRGLSEDARAEFNKLRELCNGRGGSTSNGAKGMSNSTAQYYHDSALRLGLIDSATGIRVREPPSNMEKTTRGDVPDGISALMIAASSH
;
A
#
# COMPACT_ATOMS: atom_id res chain seq x y z
N LYS A 1 -7.33 -15.38 22.78
CA LYS A 1 -8.18 -14.32 22.15
C LYS A 1 -8.16 -14.55 20.63
N ARG A 2 -9.32 -14.75 19.97
CA ARG A 2 -9.40 -15.04 18.53
C ARG A 2 -8.97 -13.80 17.73
N VAL A 3 -8.02 -13.95 16.81
CA VAL A 3 -7.62 -12.86 15.90
C VAL A 3 -8.81 -12.62 14.95
N LYS A 4 -9.57 -11.55 15.17
CA LYS A 4 -10.58 -11.10 14.20
C LYS A 4 -9.80 -10.64 12.96
N ARG A 5 -9.94 -11.33 11.82
CA ARG A 5 -9.32 -11.04 10.50
C ARG A 5 -7.95 -11.68 10.24
N ALA A 6 -7.88 -13.01 10.32
CA ALA A 6 -6.72 -13.78 9.84
C ALA A 6 -6.59 -13.84 8.29
N ILE A 7 -7.45 -13.14 7.54
CA ILE A 7 -7.41 -13.10 6.07
C ILE A 7 -7.16 -11.65 5.67
N CYS A 8 -5.91 -11.36 5.35
CA CYS A 8 -5.44 -10.03 4.99
C CYS A 8 -5.47 -9.80 3.46
N TYR A 9 -5.84 -10.81 2.69
CA TYR A 9 -5.92 -10.73 1.24
C TYR A 9 -7.29 -10.19 0.83
N PRO A 10 -7.36 -9.01 0.19
CA PRO A 10 -8.62 -8.46 -0.26
C PRO A 10 -9.15 -9.26 -1.48
N PRO A 11 -10.47 -9.44 -1.60
CA PRO A 11 -11.05 -10.10 -2.76
C PRO A 11 -11.02 -9.23 -4.03
N TYR A 12 -10.91 -7.90 -3.86
CA TYR A 12 -10.93 -6.93 -4.95
C TYR A 12 -9.84 -5.88 -4.77
N ILE A 13 -9.36 -5.30 -5.86
CA ILE A 13 -8.31 -4.26 -5.87
C ILE A 13 -8.70 -3.06 -5.00
N SER A 14 -9.98 -2.69 -4.98
CA SER A 14 -10.53 -1.63 -4.10
C SER A 14 -10.26 -1.86 -2.61
N GLY A 15 -10.08 -3.13 -2.20
CA GLY A 15 -9.81 -3.52 -0.82
C GLY A 15 -8.33 -3.48 -0.43
N ILE A 16 -7.39 -3.29 -1.37
CA ILE A 16 -5.94 -3.35 -1.11
C ILE A 16 -5.51 -2.35 -0.03
N TYR A 17 -5.97 -1.11 -0.12
CA TYR A 17 -5.63 -0.08 0.88
C TYR A 17 -6.07 -0.49 2.29
N HIS A 18 -7.30 -1.03 2.42
CA HIS A 18 -7.83 -1.44 3.72
C HIS A 18 -7.07 -2.64 4.28
N SER A 19 -6.76 -3.62 3.43
CA SER A 19 -5.95 -4.78 3.79
C SER A 19 -4.55 -4.39 4.28
N VAL A 20 -3.85 -3.53 3.55
CA VAL A 20 -2.52 -3.02 3.93
C VAL A 20 -2.60 -2.23 5.24
N SER A 21 -3.62 -1.39 5.40
CA SER A 21 -3.83 -0.64 6.64
C SER A 21 -4.04 -1.57 7.84
N ASN A 22 -4.88 -2.60 7.69
CA ASN A 22 -5.11 -3.59 8.74
C ASN A 22 -3.84 -4.37 9.07
N MET A 23 -3.04 -4.76 8.06
CA MET A 23 -1.74 -5.41 8.31
C MET A 23 -0.82 -4.50 9.13
N LYS A 24 -0.72 -3.23 8.73
CA LYS A 24 0.13 -2.24 9.39
C LYS A 24 -0.28 -1.99 10.84
N PHE A 25 -1.57 -1.79 11.11
CA PHE A 25 -2.00 -1.36 12.44
C PHE A 25 -2.30 -2.51 13.40
N ASP A 26 -2.83 -3.63 12.91
CA ASP A 26 -3.31 -4.72 13.76
C ASP A 26 -2.40 -5.94 13.73
N HIS A 27 -1.94 -6.36 12.54
CA HIS A 27 -1.22 -7.63 12.39
C HIS A 27 0.22 -7.54 12.87
N PHE A 28 1.05 -6.63 12.32
CA PHE A 28 2.49 -6.64 12.57
C PHE A 28 2.85 -6.42 14.04
N GLY A 29 2.05 -5.64 14.78
CA GLY A 29 2.24 -5.45 16.22
C GLY A 29 2.04 -6.73 17.05
N ALA A 30 1.24 -7.69 16.58
CA ALA A 30 0.94 -8.94 17.28
C ALA A 30 1.46 -10.20 16.55
N CYS A 31 2.15 -10.03 15.42
CA CYS A 31 2.59 -11.14 14.58
C CYS A 31 3.74 -11.89 15.24
N ARG A 32 3.48 -13.15 15.62
CA ARG A 32 4.49 -14.05 16.22
C ARG A 32 5.59 -14.48 15.26
N GLY A 33 5.32 -14.44 13.96
CA GLY A 33 6.29 -14.79 12.91
C GLY A 33 7.19 -13.64 12.49
N LEU A 34 6.98 -12.43 13.03
CA LEU A 34 7.85 -11.29 12.75
C LEU A 34 9.11 -11.41 13.61
N SER A 35 10.30 -11.38 12.98
CA SER A 35 11.58 -11.38 13.69
C SER A 35 11.71 -10.15 14.60
N GLU A 36 12.54 -10.26 15.62
CA GLU A 36 12.74 -9.15 16.57
C GLU A 36 13.32 -7.92 15.89
N ASP A 37 14.28 -8.10 14.98
CA ASP A 37 14.86 -7.03 14.17
C ASP A 37 13.81 -6.30 13.33
N ALA A 38 12.95 -7.07 12.62
CA ALA A 38 11.90 -6.50 11.79
C ALA A 38 10.82 -5.80 12.64
N ARG A 39 10.56 -6.29 13.86
CA ARG A 39 9.63 -5.63 14.80
C ARG A 39 10.21 -4.32 15.33
N ALA A 40 11.50 -4.29 15.66
CA ALA A 40 12.19 -3.08 16.11
C ALA A 40 12.18 -2.01 15.01
N GLU A 41 12.50 -2.39 13.77
CA GLU A 41 12.45 -1.50 12.61
C GLU A 41 11.02 -0.99 12.36
N PHE A 42 10.03 -1.89 12.39
CA PHE A 42 8.62 -1.51 12.24
C PHE A 42 8.18 -0.47 13.30
N ASN A 43 8.55 -0.68 14.56
CA ASN A 43 8.24 0.26 15.64
C ASN A 43 8.91 1.62 15.43
N LYS A 44 10.19 1.63 15.03
CA LYS A 44 10.93 2.86 14.69
C LYS A 44 10.22 3.63 13.57
N LEU A 45 9.85 2.95 12.47
CA LEU A 45 9.14 3.57 11.35
C LEU A 45 7.78 4.11 11.77
N ARG A 46 7.05 3.36 12.61
CA ARG A 46 5.74 3.78 13.14
C ARG A 46 5.85 5.05 13.98
N GLU A 47 6.85 5.16 14.84
CA GLU A 47 7.10 6.35 15.66
C GLU A 47 7.44 7.57 14.81
N LEU A 48 8.29 7.41 13.78
CA LEU A 48 8.61 8.48 12.83
C LEU A 48 7.38 8.99 12.07
N CYS A 49 6.43 8.11 11.75
CA CYS A 49 5.18 8.50 11.09
C CYS A 49 4.17 9.15 12.05
N ASN A 50 4.15 8.76 13.33
CA ASN A 50 3.22 9.30 14.32
C ASN A 50 3.61 10.70 14.83
N GLY A 51 4.87 11.11 14.72
CA GLY A 51 5.36 12.45 15.11
C GLY A 51 5.02 13.57 14.11
N ARG A 52 4.52 13.23 12.91
CA ARG A 52 3.99 14.21 11.96
C ARG A 52 2.53 14.46 12.29
N GLY A 53 2.28 15.47 13.12
CA GLY A 53 0.97 15.85 13.65
C GLY A 53 -0.14 15.86 12.61
N GLY A 54 -0.99 14.83 12.63
CA GLY A 54 -2.32 14.86 12.05
C GLY A 54 -3.25 15.64 12.95
N SER A 55 -3.09 16.96 13.02
CA SER A 55 -4.15 17.82 13.51
C SER A 55 -5.20 17.91 12.40
N THR A 56 -6.25 17.08 12.50
CA THR A 56 -7.58 17.46 12.01
C THR A 56 -8.59 16.99 13.04
N SER A 57 -8.83 17.90 13.98
CA SER A 57 -10.09 18.04 14.68
C SER A 57 -11.29 17.82 13.75
N ASN A 58 -12.27 17.07 14.24
CA ASN A 58 -13.70 17.18 13.95
C ASN A 58 -14.11 17.77 12.57
N GLY A 59 -14.66 16.92 11.71
CA GLY A 59 -15.61 17.35 10.68
C GLY A 59 -15.02 17.78 9.34
N ALA A 60 -14.52 16.84 8.56
CA ALA A 60 -14.43 16.99 7.10
C ALA A 60 -14.83 15.67 6.42
N LYS A 61 -16.14 15.52 6.22
CA LYS A 61 -16.70 14.69 5.14
C LYS A 61 -16.09 15.23 3.83
N GLY A 62 -15.04 14.60 3.30
CA GLY A 62 -14.53 14.94 1.97
C GLY A 62 -13.01 15.00 1.84
N MET A 63 -12.31 13.92 2.17
CA MET A 63 -10.96 13.67 1.62
C MET A 63 -10.70 12.16 1.50
N SER A 64 -11.70 11.42 1.02
CA SER A 64 -11.38 10.15 0.39
C SER A 64 -10.65 10.50 -0.91
N ASN A 65 -9.35 10.20 -1.02
CA ASN A 65 -8.91 9.24 -2.03
C ASN A 65 -7.43 9.26 -2.45
N SER A 66 -6.53 10.19 -2.06
CA SER A 66 -5.18 10.19 -2.70
C SER A 66 -4.35 8.92 -2.47
N THR A 67 -4.23 8.43 -1.23
CA THR A 67 -3.47 7.21 -0.94
C THR A 67 -4.23 5.95 -1.39
N ALA A 68 -5.54 5.89 -1.18
CA ALA A 68 -6.34 4.73 -1.61
C ALA A 68 -6.37 4.58 -3.14
N GLN A 69 -6.51 5.70 -3.88
CA GLN A 69 -6.35 5.73 -5.34
C GLN A 69 -4.94 5.34 -5.73
N TYR A 70 -3.91 5.83 -5.05
CA TYR A 70 -2.54 5.41 -5.35
C TYR A 70 -2.37 3.88 -5.29
N TYR A 71 -2.89 3.22 -4.24
CA TYR A 71 -2.86 1.75 -4.16
C TYR A 71 -3.65 1.09 -5.29
N HIS A 72 -4.81 1.63 -5.61
CA HIS A 72 -5.67 1.12 -6.68
C HIS A 72 -4.97 1.24 -8.06
N ASP A 73 -4.49 2.42 -8.41
CA ASP A 73 -3.86 2.70 -9.71
C ASP A 73 -2.53 1.97 -9.85
N SER A 74 -1.77 1.85 -8.76
CA SER A 74 -0.55 1.05 -8.74
C SER A 74 -0.84 -0.44 -8.97
N ALA A 75 -1.90 -0.98 -8.36
CA ALA A 75 -2.32 -2.35 -8.58
C ALA A 75 -2.67 -2.60 -10.05
N LEU A 76 -3.42 -1.69 -10.68
CA LEU A 76 -3.72 -1.77 -12.11
C LEU A 76 -2.46 -1.68 -12.98
N ARG A 77 -1.52 -0.79 -12.64
CA ARG A 77 -0.24 -0.65 -13.35
C ARG A 77 0.64 -1.89 -13.25
N LEU A 78 0.58 -2.60 -12.13
CA LEU A 78 1.24 -3.89 -11.93
C LEU A 78 0.54 -5.05 -12.66
N GLY A 79 -0.53 -4.77 -13.41
CA GLY A 79 -1.29 -5.76 -14.14
C GLY A 79 -2.24 -6.59 -13.27
N LEU A 80 -2.57 -6.13 -12.07
CA LEU A 80 -3.59 -6.79 -11.27
C LEU A 80 -4.98 -6.53 -11.88
N ILE A 81 -5.80 -7.58 -11.92
CA ILE A 81 -7.17 -7.53 -12.41
C ILE A 81 -8.10 -8.24 -11.42
N ASP A 82 -9.29 -7.70 -11.22
CA ASP A 82 -10.33 -8.37 -10.47
C ASP A 82 -10.92 -9.53 -11.28
N SER A 83 -11.15 -10.66 -10.63
CA SER A 83 -11.79 -11.86 -11.17
C SER A 83 -12.88 -12.35 -10.21
N ALA A 84 -13.77 -13.22 -10.69
CA ALA A 84 -14.80 -13.85 -9.86
C ALA A 84 -14.23 -14.61 -8.65
N THR A 85 -12.97 -15.03 -8.73
CA THR A 85 -12.25 -15.78 -7.69
C THR A 85 -11.25 -14.94 -6.90
N GLY A 86 -11.27 -13.61 -7.04
CA GLY A 86 -10.34 -12.70 -6.39
C GLY A 86 -9.41 -11.97 -7.36
N ILE A 87 -8.31 -11.41 -6.86
CA ILE A 87 -7.36 -10.65 -7.66
C ILE A 87 -6.41 -11.61 -8.41
N ARG A 88 -6.20 -11.40 -9.71
CA ARG A 88 -5.26 -12.16 -10.55
C ARG A 88 -4.21 -11.22 -11.15
N VAL A 89 -3.06 -11.77 -11.51
CA VAL A 89 -2.07 -11.06 -12.33
C VAL A 89 -2.42 -11.33 -13.79
N ARG A 90 -2.51 -10.27 -14.59
CA ARG A 90 -2.64 -10.38 -16.05
C ARG A 90 -1.41 -11.13 -16.57
N GLU A 91 -1.63 -12.25 -17.21
CA GLU A 91 -0.57 -12.98 -17.88
C GLU A 91 0.00 -12.08 -18.99
N PRO A 92 1.33 -11.86 -19.05
CA PRO A 92 1.89 -11.10 -20.16
C PRO A 92 1.53 -11.84 -21.45
N PRO A 93 1.16 -11.12 -22.53
CA PRO A 93 1.01 -11.77 -23.83
C PRO A 93 2.32 -12.49 -24.12
N SER A 94 2.25 -13.73 -24.62
CA SER A 94 3.37 -14.67 -24.77
C SER A 94 4.55 -14.18 -25.65
N ASN A 95 4.54 -12.93 -26.09
CA ASN A 95 5.54 -12.26 -26.89
C ASN A 95 6.09 -10.94 -26.31
N MET A 96 5.85 -10.60 -25.04
CA MET A 96 6.42 -9.38 -24.46
C MET A 96 7.76 -9.63 -23.76
N GLU A 97 8.82 -9.15 -24.38
CA GLU A 97 10.15 -9.00 -23.81
C GLU A 97 10.10 -8.40 -22.39
N LYS A 98 11.00 -8.88 -21.54
CA LYS A 98 11.26 -8.35 -20.19
C LYS A 98 11.57 -6.85 -20.28
N THR A 99 10.55 -6.01 -20.13
CA THR A 99 10.78 -4.58 -19.93
C THR A 99 11.43 -4.43 -18.56
N THR A 100 12.71 -4.05 -18.58
CA THR A 100 13.54 -3.79 -17.41
C THR A 100 12.86 -2.77 -16.49
N ARG A 101 12.91 -3.02 -15.18
CA ARG A 101 12.34 -2.24 -14.07
C ARG A 101 12.95 -0.83 -13.88
N GLY A 102 13.29 -0.12 -14.96
CA GLY A 102 14.11 1.10 -14.93
C GLY A 102 13.35 2.43 -15.01
N ASP A 103 12.13 2.48 -15.55
CA ASP A 103 11.50 3.74 -15.98
C ASP A 103 10.22 4.11 -15.22
N VAL A 104 10.20 3.95 -13.89
CA VAL A 104 9.15 4.57 -13.08
C VAL A 104 9.83 5.48 -12.06
N PRO A 105 9.65 6.82 -12.14
CA PRO A 105 10.16 7.71 -11.11
C PRO A 105 9.47 7.35 -9.80
N ASP A 106 10.26 6.98 -8.80
CA ASP A 106 9.77 6.84 -7.43
C ASP A 106 9.04 8.12 -7.00
N GLY A 107 8.09 8.01 -6.06
CA GLY A 107 7.26 9.16 -5.64
C GLY A 107 8.06 10.39 -5.21
N ILE A 108 9.32 10.21 -4.78
CA ILE A 108 10.27 11.28 -4.48
C ILE A 108 10.80 11.95 -5.77
N SER A 109 11.12 11.17 -6.79
CA SER A 109 11.56 11.66 -8.10
C SER A 109 10.45 12.45 -8.81
N ALA A 110 9.20 11.99 -8.72
CA ALA A 110 8.05 12.74 -9.25
C ALA A 110 7.87 14.10 -8.55
N LEU A 111 8.08 14.14 -7.22
CA LEU A 111 8.02 15.38 -6.43
C LEU A 111 9.15 16.34 -6.78
N MET A 112 10.37 15.84 -7.00
CA MET A 112 11.53 16.65 -7.38
C MET A 112 11.38 17.25 -8.79
N ILE A 113 10.79 16.51 -9.73
CA ILE A 113 10.50 17.01 -11.08
C ILE A 113 9.44 18.14 -11.03
N ALA A 114 8.41 17.99 -10.19
CA ALA A 114 7.41 19.03 -9.98
C ALA A 114 7.98 20.30 -9.33
N ALA A 115 8.97 20.15 -8.42
CA ALA A 115 9.62 21.27 -7.74
C ALA A 115 10.66 22.01 -8.61
N SER A 116 11.15 21.38 -9.68
CA SER A 116 12.18 21.96 -10.56
C SER A 116 11.60 22.75 -11.74
N SER A 117 10.27 22.82 -11.84
CA SER A 117 9.57 23.61 -12.86
C SER A 117 9.26 25.00 -12.30
N HIS A 118 10.30 25.84 -12.13
CA HIS A 118 10.16 27.28 -11.91
C HIS A 118 11.42 28.03 -12.34
#